data_AF-A0A8E0VFG0-F1
#
_entry.id   AF-A0A8E0VFG0-F1
#
_cell.length_a   1.000
_cell.length_b   1.000
_cell.length_c   1.000
_cell.angle_alpha   90.00
_cell.angle_beta   90.00
_cell.angle_gamma   90.00
#
_symmetry.space_group_name_H-M   'P 1'
#
loop_
_entity.id
_entity.type
_entity.pdbx_description
1 polymer ?
#
loop_
_entity_poly.entity_id
_entity_poly.type
_entity_poly.pdbx_seq_one_letter_code
_entity_poly.pdbx_strand_id
1 'polypeptide(L)'
;MGLTGKRLSKRVLNTIKTILYNQNRVRRDIPQCLISLKNATILPCPVQPQKILRSFHLHLFADSQSRQSVNSSLTQWNLQGVTWTFYPFEQHRTKVDWIPYDHPGGICALIKLTLTTVLPNWVEKVISMDTDVILNHDIAELWSHFYRFNDKQVSYFYRCESVHLWFFLRFTVSLSPSFSSHFRATR
;
A
#
# COMPACT_ATOMS: atom_id res chain seq x y z
N MET A 1 -3.71 -4.55 -3.02
CA MET A 1 -4.56 -5.32 -2.08
C MET A 1 -5.83 -5.76 -2.78
N GLY A 2 -6.19 -7.05 -2.76
CA GLY A 2 -7.47 -7.56 -3.29
C GLY A 2 -8.57 -7.55 -2.23
N LEU A 3 -9.74 -7.00 -2.56
CA LEU A 3 -10.85 -6.76 -1.65
C LEU A 3 -12.13 -7.38 -2.21
N THR A 4 -12.50 -8.55 -1.68
CA THR A 4 -13.77 -9.19 -2.00
C THR A 4 -14.62 -9.40 -0.74
N GLY A 5 -15.71 -8.65 -0.63
CA GLY A 5 -16.66 -8.71 0.49
C GLY A 5 -16.26 -7.99 1.80
N LYS A 6 -17.24 -7.92 2.71
CA LYS A 6 -17.21 -7.09 3.94
C LYS A 6 -16.09 -7.41 4.93
N ARG A 7 -15.69 -8.68 5.05
CA ARG A 7 -14.62 -9.09 5.99
C ARG A 7 -13.26 -8.53 5.55
N LEU A 8 -12.94 -8.60 4.27
CA LEU A 8 -11.70 -8.08 3.71
C LEU A 8 -11.63 -6.55 3.78
N SER A 9 -12.76 -5.86 3.60
CA SER A 9 -12.83 -4.40 3.80
C SER A 9 -12.41 -3.99 5.22
N LYS A 10 -12.90 -4.68 6.26
CA LYS A 10 -12.51 -4.42 7.65
C LYS A 10 -11.01 -4.66 7.88
N ARG A 11 -10.47 -5.74 7.31
CA ARG A 11 -9.04 -6.10 7.44
C ARG A 11 -8.13 -5.05 6.80
N VAL A 12 -8.44 -4.59 5.58
CA VAL A 12 -7.68 -3.50 4.94
C VAL A 12 -7.74 -2.21 5.76
N LEU A 13 -8.92 -1.84 6.25
CA LEU A 13 -9.04 -0.65 7.10
C LEU A 13 -8.22 -0.77 8.38
N ASN A 14 -8.12 -1.97 8.97
CA ASN A 14 -7.24 -2.20 10.11
C ASN A 14 -5.76 -2.10 9.73
N THR A 15 -5.36 -2.67 8.60
CA THR A 15 -3.99 -2.51 8.08
C THR A 15 -3.64 -1.03 7.91
N ILE A 16 -4.52 -0.24 7.30
CA ILE A 16 -4.31 1.21 7.11
C ILE A 16 -4.21 1.94 8.46
N LYS A 17 -5.05 1.60 9.45
CA LYS A 17 -4.94 2.15 10.80
C LYS A 17 -3.56 1.87 11.42
N THR A 18 -2.98 0.70 11.17
CA THR A 18 -1.63 0.39 11.69
C THR A 18 -0.54 1.23 11.02
N ILE A 19 -0.66 1.52 9.72
CA ILE A 19 0.24 2.47 9.03
C ILE A 19 0.13 3.85 9.70
N LEU A 20 -1.09 4.35 9.86
CA LEU A 20 -1.34 5.67 10.44
C LEU A 20 -0.88 5.76 11.90
N TYR A 21 -1.04 4.68 12.67
CA TYR A 21 -0.57 4.59 14.05
C TYR A 21 0.95 4.75 14.12
N ASN A 22 1.67 4.01 13.29
CA ASN A 22 3.13 4.10 13.22
C ASN A 22 3.63 5.43 12.65
N GLN A 23 2.79 6.20 11.96
CA GLN A 23 3.06 7.58 11.54
C GLN A 23 2.71 8.63 12.61
N ASN A 24 2.30 8.22 13.82
CA ASN A 24 1.81 9.11 14.89
C ASN A 24 0.59 9.95 14.47
N ARG A 25 -0.24 9.44 13.56
CA ARG A 25 -1.43 10.14 13.07
C ARG A 25 -2.70 9.74 13.78
N VAL A 26 -2.72 8.55 14.38
CA VAL A 26 -3.86 8.03 15.13
C VAL A 26 -3.38 7.34 16.40
N ARG A 27 -4.10 7.53 17.51
CA ARG A 27 -3.81 6.97 18.84
C ARG A 27 -5.14 6.62 19.51
N ARG A 28 -5.19 5.52 20.24
CA ARG A 28 -6.43 5.05 20.90
C ARG A 28 -6.65 5.72 22.26
N ASP A 29 -5.56 5.99 22.94
CA ASP A 29 -5.44 6.60 24.27
C ASP A 29 -5.69 8.11 24.26
N ILE A 30 -5.63 8.74 23.10
CA ILE A 30 -5.73 10.19 22.94
C ILE A 30 -7.02 10.51 22.17
N PRO A 31 -8.06 11.09 22.81
CA PRO A 31 -9.36 11.32 22.17
C PRO A 31 -9.29 12.12 20.87
N GLN A 32 -8.46 13.18 20.82
CA GLN A 32 -8.27 14.03 19.64
C GLN A 32 -7.57 13.32 18.46
N CYS A 33 -7.06 12.11 18.69
CA CYS A 33 -6.35 11.29 17.72
C CYS A 33 -7.13 10.07 17.24
N LEU A 34 -8.40 9.97 17.62
CA LEU A 34 -9.25 8.86 17.22
C LEU A 34 -9.65 9.02 15.75
N ILE A 35 -9.32 8.03 14.93
CA ILE A 35 -9.63 8.02 13.48
C ILE A 35 -11.14 8.10 13.17
N SER A 36 -12.00 7.81 14.15
CA SER A 36 -13.45 7.95 14.03
C SER A 36 -13.93 9.40 14.07
N LEU A 37 -13.09 10.34 14.52
CA LEU A 37 -13.39 11.77 14.48
C LEU A 37 -13.08 12.32 13.08
N LYS A 38 -13.96 13.17 12.56
CA LYS A 38 -13.66 13.92 11.33
C LYS A 38 -12.40 14.75 11.57
N ASN A 39 -11.48 14.77 10.61
CA ASN A 39 -10.24 15.55 10.64
C ASN A 39 -9.17 15.10 11.65
N ALA A 40 -9.29 13.92 12.27
CA ALA A 40 -8.38 13.41 13.30
C ALA A 40 -6.91 13.26 12.88
N THR A 41 -6.59 13.42 11.60
CA THR A 41 -5.25 13.15 11.04
C THR A 41 -4.67 14.33 10.24
N ILE A 42 -5.27 15.52 10.37
CA ILE A 42 -4.76 16.76 9.76
C ILE A 42 -3.50 17.24 10.49
N LEU A 43 -3.39 16.98 11.79
CA LEU A 43 -2.21 17.31 12.59
C LEU A 43 -1.64 16.04 13.23
N PRO A 44 -0.31 15.94 13.40
CA PRO A 44 0.30 14.86 14.18
C PRO A 44 -0.29 14.82 15.59
N CYS A 45 -0.48 13.61 16.11
CA CYS A 45 -0.89 13.44 17.50
C CYS A 45 0.12 14.11 18.44
N PRO A 46 -0.34 14.87 19.45
CA PRO A 46 0.53 15.72 20.25
C PRO A 46 1.30 14.91 21.29
N VAL A 47 2.23 14.06 20.88
CA VAL A 47 3.34 13.57 21.70
C VAL A 47 4.51 13.17 20.78
N GLN A 48 5.68 13.80 20.97
CA GLN A 48 7.02 13.56 20.38
C GLN A 48 7.45 14.37 19.15
N PRO A 49 8.77 14.63 18.99
CA PRO A 49 9.32 15.50 17.96
C PRO A 49 8.95 14.98 16.58
N GLN A 50 8.23 15.80 15.83
CA GLN A 50 7.96 15.75 14.39
C GLN A 50 8.38 14.45 13.67
N LYS A 51 7.62 13.36 13.87
CA LYS A 51 7.69 12.27 12.89
C LYS A 51 7.09 12.80 11.60
N ILE A 52 7.90 12.88 10.55
CA ILE A 52 7.54 13.48 9.27
C ILE A 52 6.25 12.83 8.74
N LEU A 53 5.23 13.65 8.48
CA LEU A 53 4.02 13.19 7.80
C LEU A 53 4.40 12.81 6.37
N ARG A 54 4.37 11.50 6.08
CA ARG A 54 4.71 10.98 4.76
C ARG A 54 3.43 10.72 3.98
N SER A 55 3.39 11.30 2.78
CA SER A 55 2.32 11.02 1.85
C SER A 55 2.50 9.63 1.24
N PHE A 56 1.40 8.91 1.03
CA PHE A 56 1.40 7.62 0.34
C PHE A 56 0.14 7.44 -0.48
N HIS A 57 0.26 6.66 -1.56
CA HIS A 57 -0.84 6.31 -2.44
C HIS A 57 -1.22 4.83 -2.28
N LEU A 58 -2.50 4.55 -2.11
CA LEU A 58 -3.03 3.19 -1.99
C LEU A 58 -3.59 2.71 -3.32
N HIS A 59 -3.03 1.61 -3.84
CA HIS A 59 -3.58 0.89 -4.99
C HIS A 59 -4.45 -0.28 -4.51
N LEU A 60 -5.77 -0.14 -4.66
CA LEU A 60 -6.77 -1.06 -4.11
C LEU A 60 -7.51 -1.79 -5.24
N PHE A 61 -7.39 -3.11 -5.29
CA PHE A 61 -8.19 -3.95 -6.18
C PHE A 61 -9.44 -4.35 -5.41
N ALA A 62 -10.62 -3.95 -5.85
CA ALA A 62 -11.84 -4.17 -5.09
C ALA A 62 -13.02 -4.51 -5.98
N ASP A 63 -13.88 -5.40 -5.50
CA ASP A 63 -15.22 -5.56 -6.04
C ASP A 63 -16.07 -4.29 -5.80
N SER A 64 -17.21 -4.21 -6.49
CA SER A 64 -18.13 -3.07 -6.37
C SER A 64 -18.55 -2.74 -4.93
N GLN A 65 -18.82 -3.75 -4.10
CA GLN A 65 -19.31 -3.60 -2.73
C GLN A 65 -18.21 -3.13 -1.78
N SER A 66 -17.05 -3.78 -1.81
CA SER A 66 -15.88 -3.45 -1.00
C SER A 66 -15.32 -2.09 -1.36
N ARG A 67 -15.32 -1.72 -2.65
CA ARG A 67 -14.95 -0.38 -3.12
C ARG A 67 -15.80 0.69 -2.43
N GLN A 68 -17.12 0.54 -2.45
CA GLN A 68 -18.02 1.50 -1.81
C GLN A 68 -17.75 1.61 -0.31
N SER A 69 -17.64 0.47 0.38
CA SER A 69 -17.41 0.43 1.83
C SER A 69 -16.07 1.04 2.26
N VAL A 70 -14.99 0.73 1.54
CA VAL A 70 -13.65 1.24 1.86
C VAL A 70 -13.55 2.72 1.49
N ASN A 71 -14.07 3.13 0.33
CA ASN A 71 -14.07 4.52 -0.09
C ASN A 71 -14.81 5.42 0.91
N SER A 72 -16.01 5.03 1.35
CA SER A 72 -16.75 5.78 2.37
C SER A 72 -15.95 5.95 3.66
N SER A 73 -15.23 4.91 4.08
CA SER A 73 -14.39 4.95 5.30
C SER A 73 -13.19 5.89 5.13
N LEU A 74 -12.47 5.79 4.02
CA LEU A 74 -11.30 6.63 3.73
C LEU A 74 -11.69 8.10 3.55
N THR A 75 -12.79 8.38 2.87
CA THR A 75 -13.36 9.73 2.73
C THR A 75 -13.78 10.29 4.08
N GLN A 76 -14.43 9.49 4.93
CA GLN A 76 -14.84 9.92 6.27
C GLN A 76 -13.64 10.29 7.15
N TRP A 77 -12.52 9.57 7.03
CA TRP A 77 -11.30 9.85 7.79
C TRP A 77 -10.59 11.14 7.36
N ASN A 78 -10.85 11.64 6.15
CA ASN A 78 -10.30 12.88 5.58
C ASN A 78 -8.78 13.01 5.82
N LEU A 79 -8.03 12.01 5.36
CA LEU A 79 -6.61 11.85 5.65
C LEU A 79 -5.72 12.79 4.79
N GLN A 80 -4.95 13.68 5.42
CA GLN A 80 -3.96 14.49 4.70
C GLN A 80 -2.83 13.62 4.11
N GLY A 81 -2.42 13.89 2.87
CA GLY A 81 -1.31 13.18 2.22
C GLY A 81 -1.59 11.70 1.89
N VAL A 82 -2.81 11.22 2.07
CA VAL A 82 -3.19 9.85 1.69
C VAL A 82 -4.13 9.95 0.50
N THR A 83 -3.73 9.34 -0.60
CA THR A 83 -4.54 9.23 -1.81
C THR A 83 -4.76 7.75 -2.13
N TRP A 84 -5.80 7.43 -2.90
CA TRP A 84 -6.09 6.06 -3.26
C TRP A 84 -6.72 5.96 -4.65
N THR A 85 -6.44 4.85 -5.33
CA THR A 85 -7.03 4.49 -6.61
C THR A 85 -7.62 3.09 -6.51
N PHE A 86 -8.86 2.94 -6.99
CA PHE A 86 -9.53 1.65 -7.07
C PHE A 86 -9.42 1.05 -8.47
N TYR A 87 -9.01 -0.21 -8.51
CA TYR A 87 -9.00 -1.05 -9.71
C TYR A 87 -10.13 -2.08 -9.58
N PRO A 88 -11.10 -2.12 -10.51
CA PRO A 88 -12.18 -3.10 -10.45
C PRO A 88 -11.62 -4.52 -10.50
N PHE A 89 -11.94 -5.32 -9.49
CA PHE A 89 -11.43 -6.68 -9.40
C PHE A 89 -11.88 -7.54 -10.59
N GLU A 90 -13.14 -7.37 -10.99
CA GLU A 90 -13.81 -8.10 -12.06
C GLU A 90 -13.13 -7.90 -13.42
N GLN A 91 -12.59 -6.70 -13.69
CA GLN A 91 -11.90 -6.39 -14.94
C GLN A 91 -10.51 -7.02 -15.05
N HIS A 92 -9.89 -7.34 -13.92
CA HIS A 92 -8.52 -7.86 -13.88
C HIS A 92 -8.48 -9.36 -13.60
N ARG A 93 -9.57 -9.93 -13.08
CA ARG A 93 -9.74 -11.36 -12.85
C ARG A 93 -9.50 -12.20 -14.12
N THR A 94 -10.04 -11.77 -15.25
CA THR A 94 -9.90 -12.49 -16.54
C THR A 94 -8.45 -12.65 -17.00
N LYS A 95 -7.52 -11.80 -16.54
CA LYS A 95 -6.09 -11.90 -16.85
C LYS A 95 -5.40 -13.11 -16.20
N VAL A 96 -6.01 -13.66 -15.15
CA VAL A 96 -5.42 -14.74 -14.33
C VAL A 96 -6.34 -15.94 -14.16
N ASP A 97 -7.58 -15.88 -14.63
CA ASP A 97 -8.55 -16.99 -14.58
C ASP A 97 -8.05 -18.27 -15.29
N TRP A 98 -7.15 -18.14 -16.27
CA TRP A 98 -6.55 -19.27 -16.97
C TRP A 98 -5.54 -20.06 -16.13
N ILE A 99 -5.07 -19.50 -15.01
CA ILE A 99 -4.12 -20.15 -14.11
C ILE A 99 -4.91 -20.99 -13.10
N PRO A 100 -4.73 -22.33 -13.06
CA PRO A 100 -5.39 -23.16 -12.08
C PRO A 100 -4.94 -22.80 -10.67
N TYR A 101 -5.89 -22.78 -9.72
CA TYR A 101 -5.59 -22.51 -8.31
C TYR A 101 -6.34 -23.51 -7.41
N ASP A 102 -5.59 -24.17 -6.51
CA ASP A 102 -6.14 -25.02 -5.43
C ASP A 102 -6.02 -24.37 -4.05
N HIS A 103 -5.36 -23.20 -3.98
CA HIS A 103 -5.10 -22.52 -2.73
C HIS A 103 -6.34 -21.77 -2.21
N PRO A 104 -6.62 -21.74 -0.88
CA PRO A 104 -7.78 -21.04 -0.31
C PRO A 104 -7.85 -19.53 -0.59
N GLY A 105 -6.69 -18.89 -0.81
CA GLY A 105 -6.60 -17.49 -1.24
C GLY A 105 -7.09 -17.24 -2.68
N GLY A 106 -7.24 -18.31 -3.45
CA GLY A 106 -7.83 -18.36 -4.78
C GLY A 106 -7.31 -17.30 -5.75
N ILE A 107 -8.21 -16.87 -6.62
CA ILE A 107 -7.98 -15.85 -7.64
C ILE A 107 -7.47 -14.50 -7.07
N CYS A 108 -7.79 -14.18 -5.80
CA CYS A 108 -7.30 -12.97 -5.14
C CYS A 108 -5.79 -12.98 -4.90
N ALA A 109 -5.17 -14.16 -4.74
CA ALA A 109 -3.72 -14.26 -4.66
C ALA A 109 -3.07 -14.02 -6.04
N LEU A 110 -3.68 -14.59 -7.09
CA LEU A 110 -3.20 -14.47 -8.47
C LEU A 110 -3.28 -13.04 -9.01
N ILE A 111 -4.24 -12.24 -8.55
CA ILE A 111 -4.38 -10.85 -9.00
C ILE A 111 -3.10 -10.02 -8.76
N LYS A 112 -2.28 -10.40 -7.76
CA LYS A 112 -1.00 -9.75 -7.48
C LYS A 112 -0.03 -9.84 -8.68
N LEU A 113 -0.12 -10.90 -9.49
CA LEU A 113 0.68 -11.07 -10.70
C LEU A 113 0.35 -10.02 -11.77
N THR A 114 -0.85 -9.43 -11.72
CA THR A 114 -1.29 -8.43 -12.71
C THR A 114 -0.77 -7.02 -12.41
N LEU A 115 -0.13 -6.79 -11.25
CA LEU A 115 0.27 -5.45 -10.77
C LEU A 115 1.11 -4.69 -11.80
N THR A 116 2.07 -5.35 -12.45
CA THR A 116 2.93 -4.73 -13.46
C THR A 116 2.17 -4.24 -14.70
N THR A 117 1.01 -4.84 -14.99
CA THR A 117 0.16 -4.48 -16.14
C THR A 117 -0.98 -3.53 -15.79
N VAL A 118 -1.34 -3.44 -14.51
CA VAL A 118 -2.49 -2.66 -14.04
C VAL A 118 -2.04 -1.30 -13.49
N LEU A 119 -0.87 -1.26 -12.85
CA LEU A 119 -0.35 -0.01 -12.31
C LEU A 119 0.06 0.96 -13.44
N PRO A 120 -0.22 2.26 -13.30
CA PRO A 120 0.19 3.25 -14.29
C PRO A 120 1.70 3.25 -14.56
N ASN A 121 2.09 3.68 -15.76
CA ASN A 121 3.50 3.67 -16.19
C ASN A 121 4.41 4.58 -15.34
N TRP A 122 3.84 5.58 -14.65
CA TRP A 122 4.58 6.46 -13.74
C TRP A 122 4.82 5.85 -12.35
N VAL A 123 4.29 4.66 -12.06
CA VAL A 123 4.54 3.96 -10.79
C VAL A 123 5.76 3.04 -10.94
N GLU A 124 6.91 3.52 -10.48
CA GLU A 124 8.18 2.78 -10.56
C GLU A 124 8.28 1.66 -9.52
N LYS A 125 7.82 1.93 -8.28
CA LYS A 125 7.99 1.04 -7.12
C LYS A 125 6.70 0.92 -6.32
N VAL A 126 6.32 -0.30 -5.91
CA VAL A 126 5.14 -0.53 -5.05
C VAL A 126 5.39 -1.65 -4.03
N ILE A 127 4.86 -1.50 -2.81
CA ILE A 127 4.73 -2.64 -1.87
C ILE A 127 3.36 -3.25 -2.08
N SER A 128 3.31 -4.52 -2.47
CA SER A 128 2.06 -5.28 -2.32
C SER A 128 2.05 -5.95 -0.95
N MET A 129 1.08 -5.57 -0.13
CA MET A 129 0.82 -6.19 1.16
C MET A 129 -0.50 -6.94 1.11
N ASP A 130 -0.60 -7.99 1.92
CA ASP A 130 -1.87 -8.63 2.18
C ASP A 130 -2.80 -7.75 3.03
N THR A 131 -4.09 -8.05 2.95
CA THR A 131 -5.13 -7.26 3.61
C THR A 131 -5.20 -7.47 5.12
N ASP A 132 -4.57 -8.53 5.63
CA ASP A 132 -4.53 -8.96 7.02
C ASP A 132 -3.15 -8.78 7.67
N VAL A 133 -2.34 -7.87 7.13
CA VAL A 133 -1.04 -7.49 7.71
C VAL A 133 -1.24 -6.44 8.81
N ILE A 134 -0.55 -6.63 9.93
CA ILE A 134 -0.44 -5.66 11.02
C ILE A 134 1.01 -5.15 11.02
N LEU A 135 1.19 -3.84 10.94
CA LEU A 135 2.51 -3.22 11.02
C LEU A 135 2.83 -2.85 12.46
N ASN A 136 3.95 -3.37 12.97
CA ASN A 136 4.48 -3.02 14.28
C ASN A 136 5.54 -1.92 14.22
N HIS A 137 5.86 -1.42 13.02
CA HIS A 137 6.81 -0.35 12.81
C HIS A 137 6.44 0.50 11.58
N ASP A 138 7.16 1.60 11.38
CA ASP A 138 6.94 2.51 10.24
C ASP A 138 7.36 1.86 8.93
N ILE A 139 6.41 1.74 8.00
CA ILE A 139 6.63 1.19 6.65
C ILE A 139 7.72 1.95 5.86
N ALA A 140 8.02 3.19 6.23
CA ALA A 140 9.11 3.95 5.62
C ALA A 140 10.49 3.29 5.82
N GLU A 141 10.70 2.56 6.91
CA GLU A 141 11.94 1.81 7.14
C GLU A 141 12.07 0.69 6.12
N LEU A 142 10.99 -0.07 5.90
CA LEU A 142 10.91 -1.08 4.85
C LEU A 142 11.18 -0.46 3.47
N TRP A 143 10.63 0.73 3.21
CA TRP A 143 10.90 1.51 1.99
C TRP A 143 12.37 1.90 1.82
N SER A 144 13.07 2.21 2.91
CA SER A 144 14.50 2.56 2.86
C SER A 144 15.37 1.39 2.37
N HIS A 145 14.97 0.14 2.65
CA HIS A 145 15.66 -1.03 2.14
C HIS A 145 15.46 -1.19 0.62
N PHE A 146 14.23 -1.04 0.13
CA PHE A 146 13.92 -1.14 -1.30
C PHE A 146 14.50 -0.01 -2.14
N TYR A 147 14.74 1.15 -1.53
CA TYR A 147 15.42 2.24 -2.23
C TYR A 147 16.85 1.88 -2.62
N ARG A 148 17.51 1.01 -1.82
CA ARG A 148 18.89 0.56 -2.06
C ARG A 148 18.99 -0.58 -3.07
N PHE A 149 17.87 -1.16 -3.49
CA PHE A 149 17.90 -2.26 -4.45
C PHE A 149 18.29 -1.73 -5.83
N ASN A 150 19.29 -2.36 -6.45
CA ASN A 150 19.64 -2.12 -7.84
C ASN A 150 18.72 -2.88 -8.80
N ASP A 151 18.78 -2.55 -10.08
CA ASP A 151 17.94 -3.13 -11.13
C ASP A 151 18.03 -4.67 -11.25
N LYS A 152 19.04 -5.31 -10.65
CA LYS A 152 19.17 -6.78 -10.65
C LYS A 152 18.51 -7.41 -9.43
N GLN A 153 18.62 -6.79 -8.26
CA GLN A 153 18.02 -7.27 -7.01
C GLN A 153 16.50 -7.13 -7.01
N VAL A 154 16.01 -6.12 -7.71
CA VAL A 154 14.60 -5.91 -7.94
C VAL A 154 13.95 -7.06 -8.75
N SER A 155 14.73 -7.79 -9.57
CA SER A 155 14.26 -8.91 -10.38
C SER A 155 14.29 -10.27 -9.68
N TYR A 156 14.89 -10.42 -8.49
CA TYR A 156 15.10 -11.74 -7.86
C TYR A 156 14.03 -12.12 -6.81
N PHE A 157 13.16 -11.19 -6.42
CA PHE A 157 12.11 -11.45 -5.43
C PHE A 157 10.81 -12.00 -6.06
N TYR A 158 10.94 -12.92 -7.03
CA TYR A 158 9.81 -13.72 -7.55
C TYR A 158 9.76 -15.13 -6.94
N ARG A 159 10.67 -15.48 -6.03
CA ARG A 159 10.75 -16.84 -5.48
C ARG A 159 9.80 -17.03 -4.31
N CYS A 160 8.73 -17.75 -4.60
CA CYS A 160 7.67 -18.19 -3.70
C CYS A 160 8.21 -19.18 -2.66
N GLU A 161 8.34 -18.79 -1.39
CA GLU A 161 8.32 -19.77 -0.28
C GLU A 161 7.44 -19.36 0.91
N SER A 162 6.77 -18.21 0.88
CA SER A 162 5.68 -17.92 1.83
C SER A 162 4.76 -16.85 1.29
N VAL A 163 3.47 -17.15 1.28
CA VAL A 163 2.40 -16.45 0.56
C VAL A 163 2.06 -15.04 1.10
N HIS A 164 2.82 -14.51 2.06
CA HIS A 164 2.36 -13.43 2.92
C HIS A 164 2.96 -12.04 2.66
N LEU A 165 3.99 -11.91 1.83
CA LEU A 165 4.45 -10.61 1.32
C LEU A 165 5.07 -10.80 -0.07
N TRP A 166 4.52 -10.11 -1.07
CA TRP A 166 5.08 -10.08 -2.41
C TRP A 166 5.45 -8.66 -2.75
N PHE A 167 6.72 -8.39 -2.98
CA PHE A 167 7.17 -7.09 -3.47
C PHE A 167 7.18 -7.13 -5.00
N PHE A 168 6.50 -6.17 -5.65
CA PHE A 168 6.53 -6.03 -7.09
C PHE A 168 7.08 -4.65 -7.42
N LEU A 169 8.14 -4.58 -8.20
CA LEU A 169 8.68 -3.35 -8.74
C LEU A 169 8.52 -3.45 -10.25
N ARG A 170 7.93 -2.43 -10.86
CA ARG A 170 7.74 -2.42 -12.31
C ARG A 170 8.99 -1.82 -12.92
N PHE A 171 9.72 -2.62 -13.68
CA PHE A 171 10.74 -2.09 -14.57
C PHE A 171 10.08 -1.37 -15.73
N THR A 172 10.41 -0.10 -15.91
CA THR A 172 10.58 0.45 -17.24
C THR A 172 11.94 1.14 -17.23
N VAL A 173 12.94 0.50 -17.82
CA VAL A 173 14.21 1.15 -18.11
C VAL A 173 13.90 2.27 -19.11
N SER A 174 14.02 3.51 -18.68
CA SER A 174 14.30 4.64 -19.55
C SER A 174 14.96 5.73 -18.72
N LEU A 175 16.25 5.96 -18.99
CA LEU A 175 17.02 7.08 -18.46
C LEU A 175 16.36 8.40 -18.89
N SER A 176 16.12 9.32 -17.94
CA SER A 176 16.34 10.75 -18.18
C SER A 176 16.52 11.51 -16.85
N PRO A 177 17.50 12.42 -16.74
CA PRO A 177 17.99 12.93 -15.47
C PRO A 177 17.30 14.25 -15.10
N SER A 178 16.57 14.30 -13.98
CA SER A 178 16.30 15.58 -13.34
C SER A 178 15.90 15.45 -11.87
N PHE A 179 16.72 14.77 -11.07
CA PHE A 179 16.71 14.92 -9.60
C PHE A 179 18.13 14.88 -9.01
N SER A 180 19.12 15.31 -9.79
CA SER A 180 20.56 15.24 -9.45
C SER A 180 21.10 16.44 -8.64
N SER A 181 20.28 17.35 -8.11
CA SER A 181 20.85 18.61 -7.60
C SER A 181 21.10 18.72 -6.10
N HIS A 182 20.75 17.75 -5.25
CA HIS A 182 20.79 17.98 -3.78
C HIS A 182 21.54 16.98 -2.89
N PHE A 183 22.28 16.03 -3.45
CA PHE A 183 23.23 15.24 -2.65
C PHE A 183 24.61 15.24 -3.30
N ARG A 184 25.35 16.32 -3.06
CA ARG A 184 26.80 16.35 -3.24
C ARG A 184 27.41 15.80 -1.94
N ALA A 185 27.50 14.49 -1.81
CA ALA A 185 28.30 13.87 -0.77
C ALA A 185 29.76 13.83 -1.23
N THR A 186 30.58 14.63 -0.56
CA THR A 186 32.03 14.66 -0.65
C THR A 186 32.66 13.35 -0.16
N ARG A 187 33.57 12.85 -1.01
CA ARG A 187 34.62 11.82 -0.82
C ARG A 187 34.19 10.39 -0.54
#